data_AF-A0A661QD96-F1
#
_entry.id   AF-A0A661QD96-F1
#
_cell.length_a   1.000
_cell.length_b   1.000
_cell.length_c   1.000
_cell.angle_alpha   90.00
_cell.angle_beta   90.00
_cell.angle_gamma   90.00
#
_symmetry.space_group_name_H-M   'P 1'
#
loop_
_entity.id
_entity.type
_entity.pdbx_description
1 polymer ?
#
loop_
_entity_poly.entity_id
_entity_poly.type
_entity_poly.pdbx_seq_one_letter_code
_entity_poly.pdbx_strand_id
1 'polypeptide(L)' 'VWMPKSLKEEIRERLSKRGEELGVPDLIDRIADETVGTTEEEILPFLKEKDHPALKMEPIVG' A
#
# COMPACT_ATOMS: atom_id res chain seq x y z
N VAL A 1 0.33 1.72 4.31
CA VAL A 1 -0.26 0.39 4.02
C VAL A 1 -1.74 0.46 3.66
N TRP A 2 -2.47 1.49 4.10
CA TRP A 2 -3.89 1.70 3.77
C TRP A 2 -4.16 3.17 3.38
N MET A 3 -5.07 3.42 2.43
CA MET A 3 -5.62 4.77 2.15
C MET A 3 -6.99 4.68 1.48
N PRO A 4 -7.84 5.73 1.56
CA PRO A 4 -9.11 5.75 0.86
C PRO A 4 -8.94 5.64 -0.66
N LYS A 5 -9.86 4.94 -1.33
CA LYS A 5 -9.81 4.74 -2.78
C LYS A 5 -9.86 6.06 -3.55
N SER A 6 -10.66 7.02 -3.08
CA SER A 6 -10.72 8.36 -3.69
C SER A 6 -9.35 9.05 -3.72
N LEU A 7 -8.63 9.00 -2.60
CA LEU A 7 -7.27 9.54 -2.51
C LEU A 7 -6.31 8.76 -3.40
N LYS A 8 -6.39 7.43 -3.38
CA LYS A 8 -5.56 6.54 -4.20
C LYS A 8 -5.66 6.88 -5.70
N GLU A 9 -6.86 7.12 -6.20
CA GLU A 9 -7.06 7.56 -7.58
C GLU A 9 -6.54 8.98 -7.83
N GLU A 10 -6.76 9.91 -6.90
CA GLU A 10 -6.30 11.30 -7.04
C GLU A 10 -4.76 11.40 -7.15
N ILE A 11 -4.03 10.65 -6.31
CA ILE A 11 -2.57 10.68 -6.29
C ILE A 11 -1.93 9.53 -7.08
N ARG A 12 -2.69 8.81 -7.90
CA ARG A 12 -2.23 7.61 -8.62
C ARG A 12 -0.96 7.84 -9.41
N GLU A 13 -0.97 8.84 -10.29
CA GLU A 13 0.18 9.16 -11.15
C GLU A 13 1.42 9.56 -10.35
N ARG A 14 1.22 10.33 -9.27
CA ARG A 14 2.31 10.79 -8.40
C ARG A 14 2.93 9.62 -7.62
N LEU A 15 2.11 8.71 -7.11
CA LEU A 15 2.55 7.51 -6.41
C LEU A 15 3.25 6.54 -7.34
N SER A 16 2.72 6.28 -8.54
CA SER A 16 3.36 5.39 -9.51
C SER A 16 4.74 5.90 -9.92
N LYS A 17 4.86 7.20 -10.22
CA LYS A 17 6.16 7.82 -10.55
C LYS A 17 7.17 7.69 -9.41
N ARG A 18 6.77 7.98 -8.17
CA ARG A 18 7.66 7.79 -7.01
C ARG A 18 7.96 6.31 -6.74
N GLY A 19 6.99 5.44 -7.00
CA GLY A 19 7.16 3.99 -6.92
C GLY A 19 8.24 3.51 -7.88
N GLU A 20 8.20 3.93 -9.14
CA GLU A 20 9.24 3.62 -10.14
C GLU A 20 10.63 4.08 -9.69
N GLU A 21 10.75 5.31 -9.21
CA GLU A 21 12.03 5.87 -8.73
C GLU A 21 12.60 5.12 -7.51
N LEU A 22 11.73 4.55 -6.67
CA LEU A 22 12.11 3.76 -5.49
C LEU A 22 12.17 2.25 -5.77
N GLY A 23 11.94 1.81 -7.01
CA GLY A 23 11.97 0.40 -7.41
C GLY A 23 10.73 -0.43 -7.06
N VAL A 24 9.62 0.22 -6.70
CA VAL A 24 8.30 -0.39 -6.42
C VAL A 24 7.23 0.27 -7.28
N PRO A 25 7.23 0.07 -8.61
CA PRO A 25 6.31 0.74 -9.54
C PRO A 25 4.83 0.42 -9.29
N ASP A 26 4.56 -0.78 -8.76
CA ASP A 26 3.24 -1.29 -8.42
C ASP A 26 2.83 -0.98 -6.97
N LEU A 27 3.53 -0.06 -6.29
CA LEU A 27 3.26 0.30 -4.90
C LEU A 27 1.78 0.64 -4.67
N ILE A 28 1.15 1.31 -5.62
CA ILE A 28 -0.25 1.69 -5.50
C ILE A 28 -1.17 0.47 -5.42
N ASP A 29 -0.89 -0.59 -6.16
CA ASP A 29 -1.73 -1.80 -6.17
C ASP A 29 -1.51 -2.67 -4.92
N ARG A 30 -0.43 -2.42 -4.17
CA ARG A 30 -0.13 -3.09 -2.90
C ARG A 30 -0.78 -2.42 -1.69
N ILE A 31 -1.25 -1.18 -1.82
CA ILE A 31 -1.88 -0.43 -0.73
C ILE A 31 -3.35 -0.83 -0.61
N ALA A 32 -3.78 -1.22 0.59
CA ALA A 32 -5.17 -1.55 0.88
C ALA A 32 -6.05 -0.28 0.90
N ASP A 33 -7.34 -0.46 0.67
CA ASP A 33 -8.35 0.60 0.73
C ASP A 33 -9.65 0.04 1.34
N GLU A 34 -10.69 0.86 1.43
CA GLU A 34 -11.98 0.47 2.02
C GLU A 34 -12.68 -0.69 1.29
N THR A 35 -12.25 -1.04 0.08
CA THR A 35 -12.80 -2.18 -0.66
C THR A 35 -12.16 -3.52 -0.25
N VAL A 36 -10.98 -3.45 0.38
CA VAL A 36 -10.28 -4.61 0.95
C VAL A 36 -10.71 -4.86 2.39
N GLY A 37 -10.79 -3.78 3.18
CA GLY A 37 -11.12 -3.84 4.60
C GLY A 37 -10.88 -2.50 5.28
N THR A 38 -11.40 -2.36 6.50
CA THR A 38 -11.24 -1.14 7.31
C THR A 38 -10.51 -1.38 8.62
N THR A 39 -10.29 -2.65 8.97
CA THR A 39 -9.53 -3.06 10.14
C THR A 39 -8.20 -3.69 9.75
N GLU A 40 -7.26 -3.71 10.68
CA GLU A 40 -5.94 -4.31 10.46
C GLU A 40 -6.04 -5.80 10.09
N GLU A 41 -6.91 -6.55 10.78
CA GLU A 41 -7.10 -7.99 10.57
C GLU A 41 -7.62 -8.32 9.17
N GLU A 42 -8.49 -7.47 8.61
CA GLU A 42 -9.04 -7.63 7.27
C GLU A 42 -8.01 -7.35 6.17
N ILE A 43 -7.14 -6.35 6.38
CA ILE A 43 -6.19 -5.91 5.36
C ILE A 43 -4.86 -6.67 5.43
N LEU A 44 -4.51 -7.26 6.57
CA LEU A 44 -3.25 -7.98 6.75
C LEU A 44 -3.03 -9.13 5.75
N PRO A 45 -4.05 -9.97 5.43
CA PRO A 45 -3.94 -10.97 4.37
C PRO A 45 -3.61 -10.36 3.00
N PHE A 46 -4.28 -9.25 2.65
CA PHE A 46 -4.03 -8.55 1.39
C PHE A 46 -2.60 -7.99 1.31
N LEU A 47 -2.11 -7.39 2.40
CA LEU A 47 -0.74 -6.88 2.45
C LEU A 47 0.30 -7.99 2.29
N LYS A 48 0.04 -9.18 2.83
CA LYS A 48 0.89 -10.36 2.66
C LYS A 48 0.82 -10.93 1.24
N GLU A 49 -0.37 -11.04 0.67
CA GLU A 49 -0.59 -11.52 -0.70
C GLU A 49 0.11 -10.62 -1.73
N LYS A 50 0.00 -9.29 -1.54
CA LYS A 50 0.63 -8.28 -2.38
C LYS A 50 2.09 -8.01 -2.04
N ASP A 51 2.66 -8.73 -1.07
CA ASP A 51 4.03 -8.55 -0.59
C ASP A 51 4.37 -7.08 -0.37
N HIS A 52 3.56 -6.40 0.45
CA HIS A 52 3.72 -4.96 0.68
C HIS A 52 5.10 -4.69 1.32
N PRO A 53 5.93 -3.78 0.76
CA PRO A 53 7.32 -3.57 1.19
C PRO A 53 7.47 -3.27 2.69
N ALA A 54 6.54 -2.51 3.27
CA ALA A 54 6.50 -2.22 4.71
C ALA A 54 6.55 -3.46 5.63
N LEU A 55 6.12 -4.64 5.18
CA LEU A 55 6.19 -5.88 5.99
C LEU A 55 7.62 -6.41 6.16
N LYS A 56 8.56 -5.97 5.31
CA LYS A 56 9.97 -6.39 5.31
C LYS A 56 10.93 -5.30 5.78
N MET A 57 10.41 -4.10 6.03
CA MET A 57 11.20 -2.97 6.51
C MET A 57 11.44 -3.09 8.01
N GLU A 58 12.41 -2.34 8.53
CA GLU A 58 12.62 -2.25 9.97
C GLU A 58 11.34 -1.75 10.67
N PRO A 59 11.03 -2.25 11.88
CA PRO A 59 9.87 -1.81 12.63
C PRO A 59 9.87 -0.28 12.80
N ILE A 60 8.75 0.35 12.42
CA ILE A 60 8.60 1.80 12.58
C ILE A 60 8.39 2.23 14.03
N VAL A 61 7.94 1.28 14.86
CA VAL A 61 7.79 1.41 16.31
C VAL A 61 8.77 0.45 16.98
N GLY A 62 9.58 1.00 17.87
CA GLY A 62 10.51 0.29 18.76
C GLY A 62 10.31 0.74 20.20
#